data_AF-A0A954XGE3-F1
#
_entry.id   AF-A0A954XGE3-F1
#
_cell.length_a   1.000
_cell.length_b   1.000
_cell.length_c   1.000
_cell.angle_alpha   90.00
_cell.angle_beta   90.00
_cell.angle_gamma   90.00
#
_symmetry.space_group_name_H-M   'P 1'
#
loop_
_entity.id
_entity.type
_entity.pdbx_description
1 polymer ?
#
loop_
_entity_poly.entity_id
_entity_poly.type
_entity_poly.pdbx_seq_one_letter_code
_entity_poly.pdbx_strand_id
1 'polypeptide(L)' 'MPKALCMTGMVIAILVLILFLADLLLGLFGMTWLAPFKYASMMMDILFIVCALILGWLSWATLREQD' A
#
# COMPACT_ATOMS: atom_id res chain seq x y z
N MET A 1 2.47 -5.00 -24.69
CA MET A 1 2.80 -5.46 -23.31
C MET A 1 2.45 -4.46 -22.18
N PRO A 2 1.50 -3.50 -22.30
CA PRO A 2 1.24 -2.53 -21.23
C PRO A 2 0.38 -3.07 -20.05
N LYS A 3 -0.42 -4.12 -20.28
CA LYS A 3 -1.28 -4.75 -19.25
C LYS A 3 -0.48 -5.35 -18.08
N ALA A 4 0.67 -5.97 -18.37
CA ALA A 4 1.51 -6.58 -17.35
C ALA A 4 2.04 -5.55 -16.35
N LEU A 5 2.46 -4.37 -16.85
CA LEU A 5 2.93 -3.27 -16.02
C LEU A 5 1.84 -2.71 -15.10
N CYS A 6 0.60 -2.60 -15.59
CA CYS A 6 -0.54 -2.16 -14.77
C CYS A 6 -0.88 -3.19 -13.67
N MET A 7 -0.86 -4.49 -14.01
CA MET A 7 -1.06 -5.55 -13.01
C MET A 7 0.05 -5.55 -11.95
N THR A 8 1.31 -5.39 -12.34
CA THR A 8 2.41 -5.29 -11.36
C THR A 8 2.28 -4.07 -10.45
N GLY A 9 1.84 -2.92 -10.99
CA GLY A 9 1.59 -1.72 -10.21
C GLY A 9 0.49 -1.91 -9.16
N MET A 10 -0.60 -2.58 -9.53
CA MET A 10 -1.66 -2.96 -8.58
C MET A 10 -1.18 -3.91 -7.49
N VAL A 11 -0.42 -4.95 -7.86
CA VAL A 11 0.10 -5.92 -6.87
C VAL A 11 1.02 -5.22 -5.88
N ILE A 12 1.94 -4.38 -6.36
CA ILE A 12 2.83 -3.61 -5.49
C ILE A 12 2.03 -2.68 -4.58
N ALA A 13 1.03 -1.96 -5.11
CA ALA A 13 0.17 -1.08 -4.34
C ALA A 13 -0.55 -1.83 -3.21
N ILE A 14 -1.11 -3.01 -3.49
CA ILE A 14 -1.79 -3.84 -2.48
C ILE A 14 -0.81 -4.30 -1.38
N LEU A 15 0.38 -4.76 -1.76
CA LEU A 15 1.40 -5.20 -0.80
C LEU A 15 1.85 -4.05 0.12
N VAL A 16 2.12 -2.88 -0.46
CA VAL A 16 2.49 -1.68 0.30
C VAL A 16 1.37 -1.27 1.24
N LEU A 17 0.12 -1.25 0.76
CA LEU A 17 -1.03 -0.91 1.59
C LEU A 17 -1.17 -1.86 2.77
N ILE A 18 -1.05 -3.18 2.56
CA ILE A 18 -1.13 -4.17 3.64
C ILE A 18 -0.03 -3.95 4.68
N LEU A 19 1.22 -3.73 4.25
CA LEU A 19 2.34 -3.56 5.17
C LEU A 19 2.20 -2.31 6.04
N PHE A 20 1.89 -1.16 5.45
CA PHE A 20 1.80 0.10 6.19
C PHE A 20 0.49 0.24 6.97
N LEU A 21 -0.62 -0.33 6.47
CA LEU A 21 -1.85 -0.42 7.25
C LEU A 21 -1.67 -1.33 8.45
N ALA A 22 -0.99 -2.47 8.29
CA ALA A 22 -0.66 -3.36 9.40
C ALA A 22 0.27 -2.68 10.42
N ASP A 23 1.30 -1.96 9.96
CA ASP A 23 2.19 -1.23 10.86
C ASP A 23 1.45 -0.17 11.67
N LEU A 24 0.61 0.62 11.01
CA LEU A 24 -0.20 1.64 11.65
C LEU A 24 -1.16 1.04 12.68
N LEU A 25 -1.93 0.01 12.30
CA LEU A 25 -2.91 -0.61 13.18
C LEU A 25 -2.24 -1.31 14.37
N LEU A 26 -1.22 -2.14 14.12
CA LEU A 26 -0.52 -2.86 15.19
C LEU A 26 0.21 -1.91 16.14
N GLY A 27 0.79 -0.84 15.61
CA GLY A 27 1.40 0.21 16.41
C GLY A 27 0.38 0.97 17.27
N LEU A 28 -0.78 1.33 16.73
CA LEU A 28 -1.88 1.96 17.47
C LEU A 28 -2.45 1.04 18.57
N PHE A 29 -2.47 -0.28 18.35
CA PHE A 29 -2.85 -1.28 19.37
C PHE A 29 -1.74 -1.58 20.39
N GLY A 30 -0.58 -0.92 20.31
CA GLY A 30 0.55 -1.12 21.22
C GLY A 30 1.33 -2.41 20.98
N MET A 31 1.04 -3.14 19.90
CA MET A 31 1.72 -4.39 19.51
C MET A 31 2.98 -4.11 18.66
N THR A 32 3.83 -3.21 19.12
CA THR A 32 5.01 -2.72 18.37
C THR A 32 6.05 -3.81 18.06
N TRP A 33 6.07 -4.90 18.83
CA TRP A 33 6.93 -6.06 18.57
C TRP A 33 6.49 -6.88 17.34
N LEU A 34 5.21 -6.81 16.98
CA LEU A 34 4.62 -7.51 15.84
C LEU A 34 4.47 -6.60 14.61
N ALA A 35 4.49 -5.28 14.82
CA ALA A 35 4.40 -4.29 13.77
C ALA A 35 5.64 -4.38 12.83
N PRO A 36 5.46 -4.51 11.49
CA PRO A 36 6.56 -4.74 10.54
C PRO A 36 7.70 -3.72 10.61
N PHE A 37 7.36 -2.45 10.82
CA PHE A 37 8.27 -1.32 10.94
C PHE A 37 8.27 -0.72 12.35
N LYS A 38 7.71 -1.44 13.33
CA LYS A 38 7.69 -1.07 14.76
C LYS A 38 7.06 0.30 15.05
N TYR A 39 6.16 0.76 14.19
CA TYR A 39 5.52 2.07 14.33
C TYR A 39 6.54 3.22 14.43
N ALA A 40 7.58 3.16 13.59
CA ALA A 40 8.68 4.13 13.62
C ALA A 40 8.21 5.57 13.37
N SER A 41 7.21 5.77 12.51
CA SER A 41 6.60 7.08 12.27
C SER A 41 5.18 6.95 11.72
N MET A 42 4.21 7.39 12.52
CA MET A 42 2.80 7.45 12.10
C MET A 42 2.59 8.25 10.81
N MET A 43 3.38 9.31 10.60
CA MET A 43 3.30 10.14 9.39
C MET A 43 3.75 9.37 8.14
N MET A 44 4.77 8.53 8.27
CA MET A 44 5.25 7.67 7.18
C MET A 44 4.15 6.67 6.80
N ASP A 45 3.55 5.99 7.77
CA ASP A 45 2.53 4.98 7.49
C ASP A 45 1.33 5.56 6.76
N ILE A 46 0.83 6.71 7.23
CA ILE A 46 -0.29 7.41 6.59
C ILE A 46 0.08 7.83 5.16
N LEU A 47 1.26 8.41 4.94
CA LEU A 47 1.70 8.81 3.60
C LEU A 47 1.77 7.62 2.64
N PHE A 48 2.37 6.52 3.07
CA PHE A 48 2.49 5.33 2.22
C PHE A 48 1.14 4.67 1.94
N ILE A 49 0.21 4.66 2.90
CA ILE A 49 -1.16 4.20 2.68
C ILE A 49 -1.85 5.06 1.61
N VAL A 50 -1.75 6.40 1.71
CA VAL A 50 -2.36 7.31 0.73
C VAL A 50 -1.73 7.11 -0.66
N CYS A 51 -0.41 7.03 -0.76
CA CYS A 51 0.29 6.77 -2.01
C CYS A 51 -0.10 5.41 -2.62
N ALA A 52 -0.23 4.37 -1.80
CA ALA A 52 -0.64 3.04 -2.25
C ALA A 52 -2.09 3.03 -2.78
N LEU A 53 -3.01 3.75 -2.12
CA LEU A 53 -4.38 3.92 -2.61
C LEU A 53 -4.42 4.61 -3.97
N ILE A 54 -3.66 5.71 -4.13
CA ILE A 54 -3.57 6.46 -5.40
C ILE A 54 -2.98 5.55 -6.49
N LEU A 55 -1.85 4.89 -6.22
CA LEU A 55 -1.19 4.02 -7.19
C LEU A 55 -2.09 2.85 -7.61
N GLY A 56 -2.76 2.21 -6.65
CA GLY A 56 -3.70 1.13 -6.92
C GLY A 56 -4.88 1.58 -7.77
N TRP A 57 -5.46 2.75 -7.45
CA TRP A 57 -6.56 3.32 -8.22
C TRP A 57 -6.15 3.68 -9.66
N LEU A 58 -5.00 4.36 -9.83
CA LEU A 58 -4.47 4.69 -11.15
C LEU A 58 -4.18 3.44 -11.98
N SER A 59 -3.52 2.46 -11.37
CA SER A 59 -3.20 1.19 -12.05
C SER A 59 -4.46 0.42 -12.47
N TRP A 60 -5.51 0.44 -11.65
CA TRP A 60 -6.80 -0.16 -11.97
C TRP A 60 -7.55 0.61 -13.08
N ALA A 61 -7.58 1.94 -13.00
CA ALA A 61 -8.21 2.79 -14.01
C ALA A 61 -7.55 2.58 -15.38
N THR A 62 -6.22 2.60 -15.44
CA THR A 62 -5.47 2.33 -16.67
C THR A 62 -5.62 0.89 -17.16
N LEU A 63 -5.74 -0.11 -16.27
CA LEU A 63 -6.01 -1.48 -16.71
C LEU A 63 -7.37 -1.58 -17.40
N ARG A 64 -8.39 -0.91 -16.86
CA ARG A 64 -9.74 -0.88 -17.44
C ARG A 64 -9.81 -0.23 -18.82
N GLU A 65 -8.93 0.72 -19.11
CA GLU A 65 -8.82 1.34 -20.44
C GLU A 65 -8.17 0.40 -21.47
N GLN A 66 -7.40 -0.59 -21.01
CA GLN A 66 -6.71 -1.55 -21.86
C GLN A 66 -7.51 -2.84 -22.08
N ASP A 67 -8.56 -3.08 -21.31
CA ASP A 67 -9.49 -4.21 -21.43
C ASP A 67 -10.59 -3.95 -22.46
#